data_AF-A0A1N6M8S5-F1
#
_entry.id   AF-A0A1N6M8S5-F1
#
_cell.length_a   1.000
_cell.length_b   1.000
_cell.length_c   1.000
_cell.angle_alpha   90.00
_cell.angle_beta   90.00
_cell.angle_gamma   90.00
#
_symmetry.space_group_name_H-M   'P 1'
#
loop_
_entity.id
_entity.type
_entity.pdbx_description
1 polymer ?
#
loop_
_entity_poly.entity_id
_entity_poly.type
_entity_poly.pdbx_seq_one_letter_code
_entity_poly.pdbx_strand_id
1 'polypeptide(L)'
;MQRTKEILSQNRESFEYYMNFEDHDVYYIAIEKKITADNCIETCKSLIEGISKSILQRIDLRVDHIRKRFSSQDLTGLETTFDKMKGNGEDFHTLFQRAVLVLNNYHPSCQKELLDSFGKNFCRYLARIRNDRGDIAHGRAAPKTEKSSIQLAHLVENLTDLIISHMLEILSLIDFEKEDKPQIKAMIEASFLEKDSESLGLIEREEQQIRAFNESLDEQYRYAGKVRYSLALYEQYEDDYLTQLQEYITDIEVEAEEN
;
A
#
# COMPACT_ATOMS: atom_id res chain seq x y z
N MET A 1 23.71 -5.91 2.72
CA MET A 1 22.89 -5.37 1.62
C MET A 1 22.62 -6.35 0.48
N GLN A 2 23.03 -7.61 0.61
CA GLN A 2 22.98 -8.56 -0.50
C GLN A 2 21.53 -8.87 -0.92
N ARG A 3 20.64 -9.10 0.05
CA ARG A 3 19.23 -9.47 -0.22
C ARG A 3 18.47 -8.34 -0.90
N THR A 4 18.65 -7.13 -0.39
CA THR A 4 18.01 -5.93 -0.96
C THR A 4 18.42 -5.75 -2.43
N LYS A 5 19.71 -5.91 -2.76
CA LYS A 5 20.21 -5.84 -4.14
C LYS A 5 19.64 -6.92 -5.04
N GLU A 6 19.54 -8.14 -4.53
CA GLU A 6 18.97 -9.26 -5.28
C GLU A 6 17.52 -8.99 -5.65
N ILE A 7 16.69 -8.56 -4.70
CA ILE A 7 15.26 -8.26 -4.94
C ILE A 7 15.10 -7.13 -5.96
N LEU A 8 15.88 -6.04 -5.82
CA LEU A 8 15.80 -4.92 -6.76
C LEU A 8 16.26 -5.30 -8.16
N SER A 9 17.30 -6.12 -8.28
CA SER A 9 17.79 -6.55 -9.59
C SER A 9 16.83 -7.53 -10.29
N GLN A 10 16.19 -8.42 -9.52
CA GLN A 10 15.19 -9.38 -10.05
C GLN A 10 13.91 -8.70 -10.52
N ASN A 11 13.51 -7.61 -9.87
CA ASN A 11 12.27 -6.90 -10.15
C ASN A 11 12.53 -5.54 -10.79
N ARG A 12 13.66 -5.39 -11.49
CA ARG A 12 14.13 -4.10 -12.01
C ARG A 12 13.08 -3.44 -12.91
N GLU A 13 12.45 -4.18 -13.81
CA GLU A 13 11.40 -3.63 -14.71
C GLU A 13 10.16 -3.18 -13.93
N SER A 14 9.75 -3.96 -12.93
CA SER A 14 8.63 -3.60 -12.04
C SER A 14 8.98 -2.38 -11.16
N PHE A 15 10.25 -2.25 -10.75
CA PHE A 15 10.70 -1.15 -9.91
C PHE A 15 11.14 0.10 -10.70
N GLU A 16 11.50 0.00 -11.99
CA GLU A 16 11.81 1.13 -12.88
C GLU A 16 10.58 2.02 -13.12
N TYR A 17 9.36 1.46 -12.99
CA TYR A 17 8.12 2.24 -12.96
C TYR A 17 8.02 3.13 -11.70
N TYR A 18 8.72 2.79 -10.62
CA TYR A 18 8.80 3.62 -9.42
C TYR A 18 9.95 4.61 -9.56
N MET A 19 9.66 5.76 -10.18
CA MET A 19 10.51 6.90 -10.57
C MET A 19 11.54 7.45 -9.55
N ASN A 20 11.72 6.84 -8.37
CA ASN A 20 12.73 7.22 -7.38
C ASN A 20 13.83 6.18 -7.17
N PHE A 21 13.86 5.08 -7.95
CA PHE A 21 14.92 4.08 -7.81
C PHE A 21 16.20 4.37 -8.64
N GLU A 22 16.18 5.42 -9.48
CA GLU A 22 17.39 5.93 -10.12
C GLU A 22 18.39 6.38 -9.04
N ASP A 23 19.63 5.90 -9.11
CA ASP A 23 20.74 6.17 -8.18
C ASP A 23 20.80 5.41 -6.84
N HIS A 24 20.00 4.35 -6.58
CA HIS A 24 20.24 3.53 -5.37
C HIS A 24 21.61 2.85 -5.34
N ASP A 25 22.23 2.63 -6.50
CA ASP A 25 23.61 2.18 -6.61
C ASP A 25 24.58 3.07 -5.82
N VAL A 26 24.31 4.37 -5.73
CA VAL A 26 25.10 5.30 -4.93
C VAL A 26 24.99 4.98 -3.44
N TYR A 27 23.79 4.66 -2.95
CA TYR A 27 23.58 4.23 -1.56
C TYR A 27 24.29 2.90 -1.29
N TYR A 28 24.20 1.94 -2.20
CA TYR A 28 24.89 0.66 -2.04
C TYR A 28 26.40 0.80 -2.03
N ILE A 29 26.94 1.58 -2.97
CA ILE A 29 28.37 1.89 -3.02
C ILE A 29 28.82 2.54 -1.72
N ALA A 30 28.04 3.49 -1.17
CA ALA A 30 28.37 4.14 0.09
C ALA A 30 28.28 3.19 1.30
N ILE A 31 27.28 2.31 1.35
CA ILE A 31 27.11 1.29 2.40
C ILE A 31 28.20 0.22 2.34
N GLU A 32 28.60 -0.22 1.14
CA GLU A 32 29.60 -1.28 0.97
C GLU A 32 31.02 -0.78 1.16
N LYS A 33 31.33 0.41 0.64
CA LYS A 33 32.65 1.03 0.84
C LYS A 33 32.93 1.33 2.31
N LYS A 34 31.89 1.51 3.14
CA LYS A 34 31.98 1.82 4.58
C LYS A 34 33.08 2.84 4.89
N ILE A 35 33.13 3.92 4.10
CA ILE A 35 34.20 4.94 4.18
C ILE A 35 34.40 5.39 5.63
N THR A 36 33.28 5.56 6.35
CA THR A 36 33.23 5.59 7.81
C THR A 36 32.02 4.79 8.30
N ALA A 37 32.03 4.40 9.58
CA ALA A 37 30.87 3.76 10.21
C ALA A 37 29.63 4.68 10.20
N ASP A 38 29.81 5.96 10.45
CA ASP A 38 28.72 6.95 10.46
C ASP A 38 28.13 7.17 9.06
N ASN A 39 28.96 7.19 8.01
CA ASN A 39 28.47 7.26 6.63
C ASN A 39 27.61 6.04 6.28
N CYS A 40 28.02 4.85 6.69
CA CYS A 40 27.23 3.63 6.48
C CYS A 40 25.86 3.73 7.18
N ILE A 41 25.83 4.18 8.43
CA ILE A 41 24.60 4.32 9.23
C ILE A 41 23.66 5.37 8.62
N GLU A 42 24.17 6.54 8.23
CA GLU A 42 23.33 7.59 7.62
C GLU A 42 22.78 7.13 6.27
N THR A 43 23.60 6.42 5.49
CA THR A 43 23.17 5.87 4.21
C THR A 43 22.07 4.81 4.39
N CYS A 44 22.16 3.95 5.41
CA CYS A 44 21.10 3.01 5.75
C CYS A 44 19.78 3.71 6.10
N LYS A 45 19.85 4.81 6.89
CA LYS A 45 18.67 5.63 7.20
C LYS A 45 18.07 6.23 5.92
N SER A 46 18.88 6.83 5.06
CA SER A 46 18.42 7.42 3.79
C SER A 46 17.77 6.39 2.88
N LEU A 47 18.32 5.16 2.84
CA LEU A 47 17.73 4.06 2.07
C LEU A 47 16.34 3.68 2.59
N ILE A 48 16.17 3.51 3.91
CA ILE A 48 14.86 3.20 4.52
C ILE A 48 13.87 4.33 4.25
N GLU A 49 14.31 5.58 4.37
CA GLU A 49 13.48 6.76 4.13
C GLU A 49 13.04 6.83 2.66
N GLY A 50 13.95 6.62 1.72
CA GLY A 50 13.68 6.61 0.29
C GLY A 50 12.64 5.56 -0.08
N ILE A 51 12.83 4.31 0.37
CA ILE A 51 11.89 3.22 0.08
C ILE A 51 10.52 3.47 0.73
N SER A 52 10.49 4.01 1.94
CA SER A 52 9.23 4.38 2.61
C SER A 52 8.47 5.43 1.80
N LYS A 53 9.16 6.46 1.29
CA LYS A 53 8.54 7.48 0.43
C LYS A 53 8.07 6.89 -0.90
N SER A 54 8.87 6.03 -1.52
CA SER A 54 8.48 5.35 -2.77
C SER A 54 7.20 4.56 -2.60
N ILE A 55 7.05 3.79 -1.51
CA ILE A 55 5.80 3.07 -1.18
C ILE A 55 4.63 4.04 -1.01
N LEU A 56 4.82 5.12 -0.24
CA LEU A 56 3.76 6.08 0.04
C LEU A 56 3.29 6.82 -1.21
N GLN A 57 4.18 7.08 -2.16
CA GLN A 57 3.85 7.72 -3.43
C GLN A 57 3.09 6.81 -4.41
N ARG A 58 2.89 5.53 -4.08
CA ARG A 58 2.09 4.59 -4.88
C ARG A 58 0.59 4.72 -4.70
N ILE A 59 0.16 5.39 -3.64
CA ILE A 59 -1.26 5.53 -3.32
C ILE A 59 -1.73 6.97 -3.55
N ASP A 60 -2.94 7.12 -4.08
CA ASP A 60 -3.62 8.40 -4.19
C ASP A 60 -4.88 8.39 -3.33
N LEU A 61 -4.82 9.06 -2.18
CA LEU A 61 -5.96 9.16 -1.26
C LEU A 61 -7.11 10.05 -1.78
N ARG A 62 -7.03 10.59 -3.00
CA ARG A 62 -8.18 11.20 -3.68
C ARG A 62 -9.09 10.16 -4.33
N VAL A 63 -8.60 8.93 -4.48
CA VAL A 63 -9.32 7.81 -5.09
C VAL A 63 -10.10 7.05 -4.01
N ASP A 64 -11.42 6.96 -4.15
CA ASP A 64 -12.30 6.43 -3.10
C ASP A 64 -12.03 4.97 -2.75
N HIS A 65 -11.80 4.09 -3.73
CA HIS A 65 -11.52 2.67 -3.46
C HIS A 65 -10.20 2.47 -2.69
N ILE A 66 -9.21 3.36 -2.89
CA ILE A 66 -7.96 3.36 -2.11
C ILE A 66 -8.25 3.81 -0.68
N ARG A 67 -9.02 4.88 -0.49
CA ARG A 67 -9.38 5.39 0.85
C ARG A 67 -10.08 4.34 1.70
N LYS A 68 -10.98 3.55 1.09
CA LYS A 68 -11.77 2.51 1.76
C LYS A 68 -10.93 1.38 2.38
N ARG A 69 -9.67 1.21 1.96
CA ARG A 69 -8.75 0.22 2.54
C ARG A 69 -8.28 0.58 3.95
N PHE A 70 -8.43 1.84 4.36
CA PHE A 70 -7.85 2.34 5.60
C PHE A 70 -8.94 2.73 6.60
N SER A 71 -8.66 2.54 7.88
CA SER A 71 -9.53 3.06 8.95
C SER A 71 -9.51 4.59 8.96
N SER A 72 -10.51 5.24 9.55
CA SER A 72 -10.55 6.70 9.67
C SER A 72 -9.31 7.27 10.38
N GLN A 73 -8.82 6.57 11.40
CA GLN A 73 -7.60 6.95 12.12
C GLN A 73 -6.35 6.82 11.25
N ASP A 74 -6.28 5.79 10.41
CA ASP A 74 -5.18 5.58 9.47
C ASP A 74 -5.15 6.66 8.39
N LEU A 75 -6.32 7.01 7.84
CA LEU A 75 -6.47 8.07 6.84
C LEU A 75 -5.97 9.40 7.36
N THR A 76 -6.41 9.83 8.56
CA THR A 76 -5.93 11.09 9.16
C THR A 76 -4.40 11.10 9.30
N GLY A 77 -3.83 9.95 9.69
CA GLY A 77 -2.39 9.79 9.82
C GLY A 77 -1.62 9.85 8.49
N LEU A 78 -2.16 9.26 7.43
CA LEU A 78 -1.59 9.30 6.08
C LEU A 78 -1.71 10.68 5.46
N GLU A 79 -2.87 11.33 5.55
CA GLU A 79 -3.11 12.70 5.06
C GLU A 79 -2.13 13.68 5.70
N THR A 80 -1.97 13.61 7.03
CA THR A 80 -0.98 14.41 7.76
C THR A 80 0.45 14.19 7.23
N THR A 81 0.79 12.93 6.93
CA THR A 81 2.11 12.57 6.40
C THR A 81 2.31 13.14 5.00
N PHE A 82 1.33 13.01 4.11
CA PHE A 82 1.39 13.55 2.75
C PHE A 82 1.51 15.06 2.72
N ASP A 83 0.78 15.77 3.59
CA ASP A 83 0.89 17.23 3.65
C ASP A 83 2.24 17.69 4.17
N LYS A 84 2.81 17.00 5.17
CA LYS A 84 4.16 17.28 5.63
C LYS A 84 5.23 16.97 4.57
N MET A 85 5.06 15.88 3.81
CA MET A 85 5.97 15.52 2.73
C MET A 85 6.03 16.58 1.61
N LYS A 86 4.97 17.37 1.40
CA LYS A 86 4.97 18.51 0.44
C LYS A 86 5.77 19.72 0.93
N GLY A 87 6.02 19.83 2.24
CA GLY A 87 6.61 21.01 2.87
C GLY A 87 7.87 20.70 3.66
N ASN A 88 7.73 20.60 4.98
CA ASN A 88 8.84 20.53 5.95
C ASN A 88 9.50 19.14 6.06
N GLY A 89 9.01 18.15 5.32
CA GLY A 89 9.34 16.74 5.53
C GLY A 89 8.57 16.14 6.71
N GLU A 90 8.61 14.81 6.81
CA GLU A 90 8.00 14.05 7.90
C GLU A 90 9.08 13.32 8.70
N ASP A 91 8.80 13.06 9.97
CA ASP A 91 9.69 12.30 10.83
C ASP A 91 9.99 10.92 10.21
N PHE A 92 11.27 10.57 10.13
CA PHE A 92 11.77 9.32 9.54
C PHE A 92 11.03 8.07 10.04
N HIS A 93 10.83 7.96 11.36
CA HIS A 93 10.13 6.82 11.94
C HIS A 93 8.63 6.80 11.58
N THR A 94 8.01 7.98 11.42
CA THR A 94 6.62 8.10 10.96
C THR A 94 6.50 7.65 9.50
N LEU A 95 7.41 8.08 8.62
CA LEU A 95 7.46 7.62 7.23
C LEU A 95 7.51 6.09 7.13
N PHE A 96 8.42 5.47 7.89
CA PHE A 96 8.52 4.02 7.97
C PHE A 96 7.19 3.38 8.40
N GLN A 97 6.59 3.86 9.49
CA GLN A 97 5.32 3.29 9.99
C GLN A 97 4.18 3.43 8.98
N ARG A 98 4.11 4.55 8.26
CA ARG A 98 3.08 4.77 7.24
C ARG A 98 3.29 3.88 6.02
N ALA A 99 4.53 3.69 5.58
CA ALA A 99 4.84 2.75 4.51
C ALA A 99 4.44 1.31 4.89
N VAL A 100 4.76 0.86 6.10
CA VAL A 100 4.35 -0.46 6.62
C VAL A 100 2.83 -0.57 6.69
N LEU A 101 2.13 0.47 7.14
CA LEU A 101 0.67 0.51 7.15
C LEU A 101 0.10 0.34 5.73
N VAL A 102 0.66 1.02 4.73
CA VAL A 102 0.24 0.86 3.33
C VAL A 102 0.45 -0.58 2.87
N LEU A 103 1.66 -1.12 3.00
CA LEU A 103 1.95 -2.50 2.60
C LEU A 103 0.99 -3.52 3.24
N ASN A 104 0.68 -3.35 4.53
CA ASN A 104 -0.20 -4.27 5.25
C ASN A 104 -1.66 -4.23 4.78
N ASN A 105 -2.16 -3.07 4.33
CA ASN A 105 -3.52 -2.96 3.82
C ASN A 105 -3.66 -3.46 2.36
N TYR A 106 -2.54 -3.69 1.68
CA TYR A 106 -2.51 -4.27 0.34
C TYR A 106 -2.09 -5.76 0.36
N HIS A 107 -1.32 -6.20 1.34
CA HIS A 107 -0.86 -7.58 1.40
C HIS A 107 -0.69 -8.12 2.84
N PRO A 108 -1.37 -9.23 3.20
CA PRO A 108 -1.39 -9.74 4.58
C PRO A 108 -0.03 -10.27 5.06
N SER A 109 0.86 -10.69 4.15
CA SER A 109 2.21 -11.14 4.51
C SER A 109 3.13 -10.02 5.01
N CYS A 110 2.68 -8.77 5.03
CA CYS A 110 3.47 -7.64 5.55
C CYS A 110 3.92 -7.85 7.00
N GLN A 111 3.12 -8.54 7.83
CA GLN A 111 3.42 -8.75 9.26
C GLN A 111 3.66 -7.41 9.99
N LYS A 112 2.70 -6.48 9.86
CA LYS A 112 2.78 -5.12 10.42
C LYS A 112 3.19 -5.08 11.89
N GLU A 113 2.67 -5.97 12.72
CA GLU A 113 2.99 -6.00 14.16
C GLU A 113 4.48 -6.19 14.43
N LEU A 114 5.14 -7.07 13.68
CA LEU A 114 6.57 -7.33 13.79
C LEU A 114 7.39 -6.10 13.35
N LEU A 115 7.03 -5.51 12.21
CA LEU A 115 7.71 -4.34 11.66
C LEU A 115 7.50 -3.09 12.53
N ASP A 116 6.30 -2.88 13.07
CA ASP A 116 6.01 -1.80 14.02
C ASP A 116 6.78 -1.99 15.33
N SER A 117 6.90 -3.22 15.84
CA SER A 117 7.59 -3.49 17.11
C SER A 117 9.10 -3.32 17.00
N PHE A 118 9.70 -3.87 15.94
CA PHE A 118 11.15 -3.86 15.74
C PHE A 118 11.61 -2.66 14.92
N GLY A 119 11.04 -2.49 13.73
CA GLY A 119 11.48 -1.49 12.75
C GLY A 119 11.28 -0.05 13.22
N LYS A 120 10.16 0.25 13.90
CA LYS A 120 9.94 1.61 14.46
C LYS A 120 11.01 2.00 15.48
N ASN A 121 11.33 1.10 16.40
CA ASN A 121 12.33 1.35 17.44
C ASN A 121 13.74 1.45 16.84
N PHE A 122 14.03 0.61 15.84
CA PHE A 122 15.24 0.72 15.05
C PHE A 122 15.33 2.07 14.33
N CYS A 123 14.25 2.54 13.69
CA CYS A 123 14.24 3.83 12.99
C CYS A 123 14.44 5.01 13.94
N ARG A 124 13.80 4.99 15.13
CA ARG A 124 14.04 5.99 16.18
C ARG A 124 15.48 5.97 16.67
N TYR A 125 16.06 4.78 16.83
CA TYR A 125 17.46 4.63 17.19
C TYR A 125 18.39 5.26 16.14
N LEU A 126 18.17 5.00 14.85
CA LEU A 126 18.96 5.59 13.76
C LEU A 126 18.85 7.12 13.72
N ALA A 127 17.63 7.66 13.90
CA ALA A 127 17.44 9.11 13.96
C ALA A 127 18.21 9.75 15.14
N ARG A 128 18.27 9.05 16.29
CA ARG A 128 18.99 9.51 17.47
C ARG A 128 20.51 9.40 17.31
N ILE A 129 21.01 8.24 16.85
CA ILE A 129 22.44 7.99 16.80
C ILE A 129 23.18 8.97 15.89
N ARG A 130 22.54 9.42 14.80
CA ARG A 130 23.05 10.49 13.95
C ARG A 130 23.31 11.77 14.74
N ASN A 131 22.40 12.15 15.63
CA ASN A 131 22.54 13.37 16.43
C ASN A 131 23.63 13.25 17.51
N ASP A 132 23.85 12.03 18.00
CA ASP A 132 24.79 11.75 19.09
C ASP A 132 26.23 11.56 18.58
N ARG A 133 26.41 10.92 17.40
CA ARG A 133 27.70 10.39 16.94
C ARG A 133 28.13 10.76 15.51
N GLY A 134 27.22 11.32 14.71
CA GLY A 134 27.48 11.53 13.28
C GLY A 134 28.56 12.58 12.99
N ASP A 135 29.48 12.25 12.07
CA ASP A 135 30.50 13.18 11.53
C ASP A 135 29.87 14.39 10.80
N ILE A 136 28.68 14.23 10.22
CA ILE A 136 27.93 15.27 9.50
C ILE A 136 26.63 15.55 10.25
N ALA A 137 26.60 16.64 11.03
CA ALA A 137 25.39 17.15 11.66
C ALA A 137 24.98 18.47 11.01
N HIS A 138 23.83 18.50 10.34
CA HIS A 138 23.21 19.76 9.95
C HIS A 138 22.87 20.58 11.20
N GLY A 139 23.59 21.69 11.40
CA GLY A 139 23.28 22.70 12.42
C GLY A 139 23.75 22.42 13.85
N ARG A 140 24.66 21.45 14.09
CA ARG A 140 25.28 21.25 15.42
C ARG A 140 26.80 21.23 15.34
N ALA A 141 27.45 21.67 16.42
CA ALA A 141 28.91 21.73 16.49
C ALA A 141 29.55 20.35 16.26
N ALA A 142 30.54 20.34 15.37
CA ALA A 142 31.49 19.26 15.13
C ALA A 142 32.85 19.65 15.76
N PRO A 143 33.71 18.69 16.13
CA PRO A 143 33.51 17.24 16.06
C PRO A 143 32.69 16.68 17.24
N LYS A 144 32.00 15.55 17.03
CA LYS A 144 31.38 14.78 18.11
C LYS A 144 32.43 13.98 18.88
N THR A 145 32.24 13.79 20.18
CA THR A 145 33.17 13.10 21.08
C THR A 145 33.11 11.57 20.94
N GLU A 146 31.97 11.03 20.51
CA GLU A 146 31.78 9.60 20.25
C GLU A 146 31.69 9.37 18.74
N LYS A 147 32.48 8.41 18.23
CA LYS A 147 32.37 7.90 16.86
C LYS A 147 31.69 6.56 16.84
N SER A 148 30.98 6.24 15.76
CA SER A 148 30.42 4.90 15.60
C SER A 148 31.52 3.87 15.31
N SER A 149 31.38 2.67 15.89
CA SER A 149 32.27 1.55 15.59
C SER A 149 31.87 0.87 14.28
N ILE A 150 32.83 0.21 13.62
CA ILE A 150 32.56 -0.55 12.40
C ILE A 150 31.61 -1.73 12.68
N GLN A 151 31.68 -2.34 13.88
CA GLN A 151 30.78 -3.42 14.30
C GLN A 151 29.33 -2.93 14.40
N LEU A 152 29.12 -1.70 14.89
CA LEU A 152 27.80 -1.10 14.92
C LEU A 152 27.27 -0.81 13.51
N ALA A 153 28.12 -0.33 12.61
CA ALA A 153 27.74 -0.13 11.20
C ALA A 153 27.33 -1.46 10.54
N HIS A 154 28.06 -2.55 10.78
CA HIS A 154 27.65 -3.89 10.29
C HIS A 154 26.32 -4.36 10.86
N LEU A 155 26.06 -4.13 12.15
CA LEU A 155 24.78 -4.45 12.76
C LEU A 155 23.64 -3.67 12.09
N VAL A 156 23.82 -2.35 11.94
CA VAL A 156 22.83 -1.47 11.29
C VAL A 156 22.60 -1.88 9.84
N GLU A 157 23.65 -2.18 9.09
CA GLU A 157 23.53 -2.67 7.71
C GLU A 157 22.71 -3.96 7.65
N ASN A 158 23.04 -4.97 8.46
CA ASN A 158 22.35 -6.26 8.41
C ASN A 158 20.87 -6.16 8.77
N LEU A 159 20.54 -5.34 9.78
CA LEU A 159 19.16 -5.08 10.17
C LEU A 159 18.40 -4.31 9.09
N THR A 160 19.06 -3.34 8.46
CA THR A 160 18.50 -2.60 7.32
C THR A 160 18.22 -3.55 6.17
N ASP A 161 19.12 -4.49 5.87
CA ASP A 161 18.97 -5.43 4.75
C ASP A 161 17.74 -6.30 4.95
N LEU A 162 17.55 -6.81 6.17
CA LEU A 162 16.41 -7.64 6.55
C LEU A 162 15.08 -6.89 6.43
N ILE A 163 15.00 -5.68 7.00
CA ILE A 163 13.78 -4.89 7.01
C ILE A 163 13.40 -4.51 5.57
N ILE A 164 14.37 -4.00 4.82
CA ILE A 164 14.13 -3.47 3.48
C ILE A 164 13.87 -4.59 2.48
N SER A 165 14.61 -5.70 2.53
CA SER A 165 14.33 -6.84 1.67
C SER A 165 12.91 -7.33 1.86
N HIS A 166 12.44 -7.43 3.10
CA HIS A 166 11.07 -7.84 3.41
C HIS A 166 10.04 -6.82 2.88
N MET A 167 10.26 -5.52 3.10
CA MET A 167 9.34 -4.49 2.56
C MET A 167 9.27 -4.52 1.04
N LEU A 168 10.40 -4.71 0.35
CA LEU A 168 10.46 -4.78 -1.11
C LEU A 168 9.85 -6.06 -1.67
N GLU A 169 10.04 -7.20 -0.99
CA GLU A 169 9.38 -8.45 -1.34
C GLU A 169 7.86 -8.28 -1.31
N ILE A 170 7.33 -7.71 -0.23
CA ILE A 170 5.89 -7.42 -0.14
C ILE A 170 5.47 -6.43 -1.21
N LEU A 171 6.26 -5.38 -1.45
CA LEU A 171 5.98 -4.41 -2.51
C LEU A 171 5.90 -5.07 -3.90
N SER A 172 6.76 -6.03 -4.20
CA SER A 172 6.77 -6.76 -5.48
C SER A 172 5.53 -7.64 -5.69
N LEU A 173 4.83 -8.00 -4.61
CA LEU A 173 3.60 -8.78 -4.65
C LEU A 173 2.34 -7.90 -4.80
N ILE A 174 2.47 -6.58 -4.66
CA ILE A 174 1.34 -5.65 -4.70
C ILE A 174 1.19 -5.08 -6.10
N ASP A 175 -0.03 -5.20 -6.63
CA ASP A 175 -0.47 -4.43 -7.79
C ASP A 175 -1.33 -3.26 -7.31
N PHE A 176 -0.80 -2.04 -7.38
CA PHE A 176 -1.51 -0.83 -6.94
C PHE A 176 -2.54 -0.32 -7.95
N GLU A 177 -2.40 -0.71 -9.23
CA GLU A 177 -3.25 -0.24 -10.33
C GLU A 177 -4.43 -1.17 -10.58
N LYS A 178 -4.31 -2.42 -10.16
CA LYS A 178 -5.46 -3.30 -10.07
C LYS A 178 -6.41 -2.71 -9.04
N GLU A 179 -7.54 -2.22 -9.54
CA GLU A 179 -8.73 -2.09 -8.71
C GLU A 179 -8.92 -3.46 -8.05
N ASP A 180 -8.72 -3.53 -6.73
CA ASP A 180 -9.54 -4.45 -5.96
C ASP A 180 -10.94 -3.90 -6.16
N LYS A 181 -11.57 -4.27 -7.28
CA LYS A 181 -13.01 -4.19 -7.44
C LYS A 181 -13.51 -4.79 -6.14
N PRO A 182 -14.13 -4.02 -5.22
CA PRO A 182 -14.65 -4.58 -3.99
C PRO A 182 -15.39 -5.83 -4.42
N GLN A 183 -14.89 -7.00 -3.97
CA GLN A 183 -15.06 -8.29 -4.67
C GLN A 183 -16.44 -8.29 -5.33
N ILE A 184 -16.54 -8.33 -6.66
CA ILE A 184 -17.85 -8.29 -7.36
C ILE A 184 -18.87 -9.17 -6.63
N LYS A 185 -18.39 -10.31 -6.12
CA LYS A 185 -18.99 -11.16 -5.11
C LYS A 185 -19.67 -10.44 -3.92
N ALA A 186 -18.95 -9.67 -3.11
CA ALA A 186 -19.46 -8.89 -1.99
C ALA A 186 -20.52 -7.85 -2.42
N MET A 187 -20.38 -7.23 -3.59
CA MET A 187 -21.40 -6.30 -4.12
C MET A 187 -22.66 -7.05 -4.54
N ILE A 188 -22.51 -8.21 -5.18
CA ILE A 188 -23.61 -9.12 -5.53
C ILE A 188 -24.30 -9.60 -4.26
N GLU A 189 -23.57 -10.09 -3.26
CA GLU A 189 -24.13 -10.51 -1.98
C GLU A 189 -24.89 -9.36 -1.29
N ALA A 190 -24.31 -8.15 -1.27
CA ALA A 190 -24.97 -6.97 -0.71
C ALA A 190 -26.22 -6.56 -1.49
N SER A 191 -26.25 -6.76 -2.81
CA SER A 191 -27.38 -6.41 -3.68
C SER A 191 -28.66 -7.20 -3.35
N PHE A 192 -28.52 -8.41 -2.78
CA PHE A 192 -29.66 -9.22 -2.35
C PHE A 192 -30.24 -8.79 -1.00
N LEU A 193 -29.49 -8.02 -0.20
CA LEU A 193 -29.95 -7.53 1.09
C LEU A 193 -30.95 -6.38 0.94
N GLU A 194 -31.97 -6.38 1.80
CA GLU A 194 -32.88 -5.24 1.95
C GLU A 194 -32.14 -4.07 2.60
N LYS A 195 -32.18 -2.90 1.96
CA LYS A 195 -31.63 -1.65 2.46
C LYS A 195 -32.76 -0.63 2.62
N ASP A 196 -32.69 0.21 3.65
CA ASP A 196 -33.62 1.33 3.79
C ASP A 196 -33.36 2.41 2.72
N SER A 197 -34.31 3.33 2.57
CA SER A 197 -34.27 4.40 1.57
C SER A 197 -33.07 5.33 1.71
N GLU A 198 -32.57 5.53 2.93
CA GLU A 198 -31.41 6.39 3.19
C GLU A 198 -30.12 5.71 2.73
N SER A 199 -29.99 4.42 3.03
CA SER A 199 -28.89 3.55 2.60
C SER A 199 -28.85 3.33 1.10
N LEU A 200 -30.02 3.23 0.44
CA LEU A 200 -30.13 3.15 -1.02
C LEU A 200 -29.69 4.44 -1.74
N GLY A 201 -29.75 5.59 -1.06
CA GLY A 201 -29.21 6.85 -1.62
C GLY A 201 -27.69 6.93 -1.61
N LEU A 202 -27.02 6.01 -0.92
CA LEU A 202 -25.58 6.03 -0.66
C LEU A 202 -24.81 4.87 -1.34
N ILE A 203 -25.50 3.99 -2.06
CA ILE A 203 -24.85 2.86 -2.74
C ILE A 203 -24.14 3.29 -4.03
N GLU A 204 -23.06 2.59 -4.35
CA GLU A 204 -22.26 2.82 -5.55
C GLU A 204 -23.05 2.50 -6.83
N ARG A 205 -22.67 3.12 -7.95
CA ARG A 205 -23.34 2.95 -9.26
C ARG A 205 -23.36 1.49 -9.69
N GLU A 206 -22.27 0.78 -9.42
CA GLU A 206 -22.10 -0.63 -9.74
C GLU A 206 -23.06 -1.50 -8.93
N GLU A 207 -23.27 -1.21 -7.63
CA GLU A 207 -24.28 -1.92 -6.83
C GLU A 207 -25.70 -1.61 -7.33
N GLN A 208 -25.96 -0.37 -7.77
CA GLN A 208 -27.25 0.00 -8.38
C GLN A 208 -27.50 -0.81 -9.66
N GLN A 209 -26.51 -0.95 -10.53
CA GLN A 209 -26.61 -1.76 -11.75
C GLN A 209 -26.86 -3.23 -11.44
N ILE A 210 -26.18 -3.81 -10.44
CA ILE A 210 -26.41 -5.20 -10.01
C ILE A 210 -27.83 -5.36 -9.44
N ARG A 211 -28.33 -4.41 -8.64
CA ARG A 211 -29.70 -4.44 -8.11
C ARG A 211 -30.73 -4.38 -9.24
N ALA A 212 -30.54 -3.47 -10.21
CA ALA A 212 -31.42 -3.35 -11.37
C ALA A 212 -31.43 -4.62 -12.23
N PHE A 213 -30.25 -5.24 -12.43
CA PHE A 213 -30.13 -6.53 -13.08
C PHE A 213 -30.93 -7.61 -12.35
N ASN A 214 -30.76 -7.75 -11.03
CA ASN A 214 -31.48 -8.73 -10.22
C ASN A 214 -33.00 -8.53 -10.29
N GLU A 215 -33.46 -7.28 -10.23
CA GLU A 215 -34.88 -6.93 -10.37
C GLU A 215 -35.41 -7.33 -11.75
N SER A 216 -34.65 -7.08 -12.81
CA SER A 216 -35.01 -7.47 -14.18
C SER A 216 -35.14 -8.99 -14.32
N LEU A 217 -34.22 -9.76 -13.73
CA LEU A 217 -34.25 -11.22 -13.72
C LEU A 217 -35.46 -11.77 -12.94
N ASP A 218 -35.73 -11.20 -11.77
CA ASP A 218 -36.85 -11.62 -10.92
C ASP A 218 -38.21 -11.24 -11.52
N GLU A 219 -38.27 -10.16 -12.31
CA GLU A 219 -39.46 -9.79 -13.06
C GLU A 219 -39.71 -10.70 -14.27
N GLN A 220 -38.66 -11.03 -15.04
CA GLN A 220 -38.75 -11.93 -16.18
C GLN A 220 -39.09 -13.37 -15.77
N TYR A 221 -38.51 -13.83 -14.66
CA TYR A 221 -38.64 -15.21 -14.18
C TYR A 221 -39.33 -15.26 -12.81
N ARG A 222 -40.60 -14.86 -12.76
CA ARG A 222 -41.39 -14.90 -11.52
C ARG A 222 -41.63 -16.34 -11.05
N TYR A 223 -41.02 -16.72 -9.93
CA TYR A 223 -41.35 -17.96 -9.22
C TYR A 223 -42.55 -17.77 -8.28
N ALA A 224 -43.44 -18.76 -8.23
CA ALA A 224 -44.63 -18.75 -7.37
C ALA A 224 -44.34 -18.90 -5.86
N GLY A 225 -43.09 -18.72 -5.42
CA GLY A 225 -42.62 -18.94 -4.05
C GLY A 225 -41.82 -17.76 -3.47
N LYS A 226 -41.14 -18.00 -2.35
CA LYS A 226 -40.31 -16.99 -1.66
C LYS A 226 -38.89 -16.85 -2.22
N VAL A 227 -38.51 -17.67 -3.20
CA VAL A 227 -37.15 -17.70 -3.74
C VAL A 227 -37.06 -16.72 -4.91
N ARG A 228 -36.10 -15.80 -4.86
CA ARG A 228 -35.75 -14.91 -5.96
C ARG A 228 -34.94 -15.69 -7.00
N TYR A 229 -35.28 -15.55 -8.27
CA TYR A 229 -34.59 -16.22 -9.37
C TYR A 229 -33.14 -15.75 -9.47
N SER A 230 -32.92 -14.44 -9.38
CA SER A 230 -31.60 -13.80 -9.38
C SER A 230 -30.67 -14.43 -8.34
N LEU A 231 -31.16 -14.62 -7.11
CA LEU A 231 -30.41 -15.27 -6.03
C LEU A 231 -30.15 -16.75 -6.31
N ALA A 232 -31.15 -17.49 -6.79
CA ALA A 232 -30.99 -18.91 -7.10
C ALA A 232 -29.99 -19.14 -8.25
N LEU A 233 -30.00 -18.27 -9.26
CA LEU A 233 -29.04 -18.28 -10.36
C LEU A 233 -27.63 -18.04 -9.84
N TYR A 234 -27.44 -17.03 -8.97
CA TYR A 234 -26.14 -16.74 -8.37
C TYR A 234 -25.63 -17.89 -7.49
N GLU A 235 -26.48 -18.50 -6.65
CA GLU A 235 -26.08 -19.56 -5.72
C GLU A 235 -25.79 -20.91 -6.41
N GLN A 236 -26.46 -21.22 -7.51
CA GLN A 236 -26.37 -22.54 -8.18
C GLN A 236 -25.52 -22.50 -9.44
N TYR A 237 -25.43 -21.35 -10.11
CA TYR A 237 -24.80 -21.17 -11.41
C TYR A 237 -24.08 -19.80 -11.48
N GLU A 238 -23.10 -19.60 -10.57
CA GLU A 238 -22.34 -18.33 -10.43
C GLU A 238 -21.76 -17.83 -11.76
N ASP A 239 -21.19 -18.71 -12.59
CA ASP A 239 -20.59 -18.34 -13.88
C ASP A 239 -21.64 -17.80 -14.89
N ASP A 240 -22.83 -18.41 -14.94
CA ASP A 240 -23.92 -17.98 -15.83
C ASP A 240 -24.48 -16.63 -15.37
N TYR A 241 -24.61 -16.43 -14.04
CA TYR A 241 -25.00 -15.15 -13.46
C TYR A 241 -24.04 -14.04 -13.85
N LEU A 242 -22.72 -14.27 -13.69
CA LEU A 242 -21.70 -13.27 -13.99
C LEU A 242 -21.66 -12.91 -15.49
N THR A 243 -21.88 -13.90 -16.36
CA THR A 243 -21.96 -13.69 -17.81
C THR A 243 -23.15 -12.79 -18.17
N GLN A 244 -24.35 -13.11 -17.67
CA GLN A 244 -25.56 -12.32 -17.93
C GLN A 244 -25.49 -10.92 -17.32
N LEU A 245 -24.90 -10.77 -16.13
CA LEU A 245 -24.67 -9.46 -15.52
C LEU A 245 -23.76 -8.60 -16.41
N GLN A 246 -22.71 -9.18 -16.98
CA GLN A 246 -21.80 -8.47 -17.87
C GLN A 246 -22.49 -8.05 -19.18
N GLU A 247 -23.30 -8.92 -19.76
CA GLU A 247 -24.13 -8.60 -20.94
C GLU A 247 -25.09 -7.44 -20.64
N TYR A 248 -25.81 -7.51 -19.51
CA TYR A 248 -26.73 -6.46 -19.09
C TYR A 248 -26.07 -5.10 -18.89
N ILE A 249 -24.89 -5.06 -18.26
CA ILE A 249 -24.12 -3.81 -18.07
C ILE A 249 -23.69 -3.25 -19.43
N THR A 250 -23.22 -4.12 -20.33
CA THR A 250 -22.78 -3.72 -21.67
C THR A 250 -23.93 -3.11 -22.47
N ASP A 251 -25.12 -3.72 -22.43
CA ASP A 251 -26.31 -3.23 -23.14
C ASP A 251 -26.74 -1.84 -22.64
N ILE A 252 -26.71 -1.62 -21.32
CA ILE A 252 -27.03 -0.31 -20.73
C ILE A 252 -26.00 0.76 -21.14
N GLU A 253 -24.73 0.41 -21.21
CA GLU A 253 -23.68 1.35 -21.62
C GLU A 253 -23.83 1.75 -23.09
N VAL A 254 -24.16 0.81 -23.97
CA VAL A 254 -24.45 1.09 -25.39
C VAL A 254 -25.67 1.99 -25.55
N GLU A 255 -26.78 1.71 -24.83
CA GLU A 255 -27.98 2.54 -24.89
C GLU A 255 -27.77 3.97 -24.36
N ALA A 256 -26.83 4.15 -23.42
CA ALA A 256 -26.48 5.47 -22.88
C ALA A 256 -25.60 6.30 -23.83
N GLU A 257 -24.86 5.67 -24.74
CA GLU A 257 -24.02 6.36 -25.74
C GLU A 257 -24.81 6.77 -27.00
N GLU A 258 -25.95 6.14 -27.27
CA GLU A 258 -26.81 6.43 -28.42
C GLU A 258 -27.87 7.52 -28.18
N ASN A 259 -28.05 7.98 -26.94
CA ASN A 259 -29.03 9.01 -26.53
C ASN A 259 -28.37 10.35 -26.14
#